data_AF-A0AA40RVU2-F1
#
_entry.id   AF-A0AA40RVU2-F1
#
_cell.length_a   1.000
_cell.length_b   1.000
_cell.length_c   1.000
_cell.angle_alpha   90.00
_cell.angle_beta   90.00
_cell.angle_gamma   90.00
#
_symmetry.space_group_name_H-M   'P 1'
#
loop_
_entity.id
_entity.type
_entity.pdbx_description
1 polymer ?
#
loop_
_entity_poly.entity_id
_entity_poly.type
_entity_poly.pdbx_seq_one_letter_code
_entity_poly.pdbx_strand_id
1 'polypeptide(L)'
;MTKQSASWTESYSMPALPDGEKFARLSGLPERLKRDAWHAITSEHPGLALLLREPQLKDMIDMFDAELFVEACIVPMLPVEQLKGRKRE
;
A
#
# COMPACT_ATOMS: atom_id res chain seq x y z
N MET A 1 26.91 14.10 -10.41
CA MET A 1 25.66 14.00 -9.61
C MET A 1 24.59 14.84 -10.29
N THR A 2 23.81 14.24 -11.17
CA THR A 2 22.68 14.90 -11.84
C THR A 2 21.52 14.98 -10.87
N LYS A 3 21.19 16.19 -10.41
CA LYS A 3 19.98 16.48 -9.66
C LYS A 3 18.79 16.30 -10.60
N GLN A 4 18.06 15.19 -10.49
CA GLN A 4 16.76 15.06 -11.14
C GLN A 4 15.77 15.89 -10.34
N SER A 5 15.52 17.11 -10.80
CA SER A 5 14.40 17.93 -10.38
C SER A 5 13.14 17.35 -11.02
N ALA A 6 12.38 16.54 -10.28
CA ALA A 6 11.06 16.11 -10.71
C ALA A 6 10.20 17.35 -10.97
N SER A 7 9.77 17.53 -12.22
CA SER A 7 8.93 18.64 -12.63
C SER A 7 7.52 18.42 -12.09
N TRP A 8 6.91 19.44 -11.49
CA TRP A 8 5.52 19.38 -10.99
C TRP A 8 4.46 19.14 -12.10
N THR A 9 4.88 19.14 -13.36
CA THR A 9 4.06 18.81 -14.54
C THR A 9 4.23 17.38 -15.03
N GLU A 10 5.09 16.57 -14.41
CA GLU A 10 5.33 15.20 -14.82
C GLU A 10 4.15 14.31 -14.42
N SER A 11 3.29 14.02 -15.38
CA SER A 11 2.14 13.13 -15.20
C SER A 11 2.56 11.71 -15.54
N TYR A 12 2.60 10.84 -14.53
CA TYR A 12 2.82 9.41 -14.75
C TYR A 12 1.47 8.75 -15.09
N SER A 13 1.38 8.15 -16.28
CA SER A 13 0.26 7.26 -16.58
C SER A 13 0.41 6.00 -15.73
N MET A 14 -0.41 5.90 -14.69
CA MET A 14 -0.51 4.67 -13.91
C MET A 14 -1.31 3.63 -14.70
N PRO A 15 -0.84 2.37 -14.79
CA PRO A 15 -1.61 1.32 -15.42
C PRO A 15 -2.98 1.21 -14.74
N ALA A 16 -4.03 1.08 -15.55
CA ALA A 16 -5.36 0.81 -15.04
C ALA A 16 -5.34 -0.55 -14.34
N LEU A 17 -5.71 -0.56 -13.06
CA LEU A 17 -5.82 -1.77 -12.28
C LEU A 17 -7.03 -2.59 -12.79
N PRO A 18 -6.90 -3.91 -12.98
CA PRO A 18 -7.99 -4.77 -13.41
C PRO A 18 -9.26 -4.58 -12.57
N ASP A 19 -10.42 -4.67 -13.23
CA ASP A 19 -11.71 -4.61 -12.56
C ASP A 19 -11.81 -5.73 -11.51
N GLY A 20 -12.23 -5.36 -10.29
CA GLY A 20 -12.45 -6.30 -9.19
C GLY A 20 -11.27 -6.50 -8.24
N GLU A 21 -10.20 -5.73 -8.36
CA GLU A 21 -9.12 -5.75 -7.38
C GLU A 21 -9.61 -5.41 -5.97
N LYS A 22 -9.28 -6.31 -5.06
CA LYS A 22 -9.64 -6.27 -3.65
C LYS A 22 -8.41 -5.81 -2.89
N PHE A 23 -8.54 -4.74 -2.14
CA PHE A 23 -7.46 -4.23 -1.30
C PHE A 23 -7.73 -4.54 0.15
N ALA A 24 -6.68 -4.58 0.95
CA ALA A 24 -6.76 -4.66 2.40
C ALA A 24 -5.95 -3.51 2.99
N ARG A 25 -6.53 -2.85 3.99
CA ARG A 25 -5.91 -1.73 4.69
C ARG A 25 -4.88 -2.24 5.70
N LEU A 26 -3.66 -1.70 5.67
CA LEU A 26 -2.61 -1.98 6.65
C LEU A 26 -2.49 -0.90 7.74
N SER A 27 -2.95 0.32 7.48
CA SER A 27 -2.96 1.41 8.46
C SER A 27 -4.08 1.24 9.50
N GLY A 28 -3.79 1.51 10.78
CA GLY A 28 -4.80 1.52 11.84
C GLY A 28 -5.35 0.15 12.25
N LEU A 29 -4.66 -0.94 11.88
CA LEU A 29 -5.05 -2.29 12.25
C LEU A 29 -4.92 -2.53 13.78
N PRO A 30 -5.84 -3.28 14.39
CA PRO A 30 -5.65 -3.85 15.72
C PRO A 30 -4.35 -4.67 15.80
N GLU A 31 -3.64 -4.61 16.93
CA GLU A 31 -2.33 -5.27 17.11
C GLU A 31 -2.31 -6.76 16.76
N ARG A 32 -3.41 -7.48 17.02
CA ARG A 32 -3.54 -8.88 16.63
C ARG A 32 -3.47 -9.05 15.11
N LEU A 33 -4.29 -8.30 14.37
CA LEU A 33 -4.35 -8.38 12.91
C LEU A 33 -3.08 -7.86 12.25
N LYS A 34 -2.46 -6.83 12.83
CA LYS A 34 -1.17 -6.31 12.37
C LYS A 34 -0.08 -7.38 12.42
N ARG A 35 -0.03 -8.18 13.49
CA ARG A 35 0.92 -9.27 13.64
C ARG A 35 0.68 -10.40 12.63
N ASP A 36 -0.57 -10.78 12.45
CA ASP A 36 -0.95 -11.86 11.52
C ASP A 36 -0.65 -11.45 10.07
N ALA A 37 -1.01 -10.23 9.68
CA ALA A 37 -0.68 -9.65 8.38
C ALA A 37 0.83 -9.53 8.18
N TRP A 38 1.55 -9.07 9.20
CA TRP A 38 3.01 -8.97 9.15
C TRP A 38 3.67 -10.33 8.93
N HIS A 39 3.23 -11.35 9.66
CA HIS A 39 3.74 -12.71 9.51
C HIS A 39 3.53 -13.23 8.08
N ALA A 40 2.33 -13.06 7.52
CA ALA A 40 2.02 -13.45 6.14
C ALA A 40 2.90 -12.72 5.12
N ILE A 41 2.98 -11.39 5.22
CA ILE A 41 3.82 -10.56 4.34
C ILE A 41 5.29 -10.97 4.43
N THR A 42 5.84 -11.17 5.63
CA THR A 42 7.26 -11.54 5.79
C THR A 42 7.58 -12.94 5.27
N SER A 43 6.60 -13.85 5.26
CA SER A 43 6.81 -15.25 4.87
C SER A 43 6.69 -15.44 3.36
N GLU A 44 5.69 -14.79 2.73
CA GLU A 44 5.34 -15.03 1.34
C GLU A 44 5.78 -13.89 0.41
N HIS A 45 5.94 -12.68 0.95
CA HIS A 45 6.23 -11.46 0.18
C HIS A 45 7.38 -10.65 0.79
N PRO A 46 8.61 -11.20 0.88
CA PRO A 46 9.73 -10.55 1.56
C PRO A 46 10.13 -9.20 0.96
N GLY A 47 9.95 -9.01 -0.35
CA GLY A 47 10.20 -7.71 -0.99
C GLY A 47 9.25 -6.62 -0.49
N LEU A 48 7.97 -6.95 -0.31
CA LEU A 48 7.00 -6.04 0.30
C LEU A 48 7.36 -5.79 1.77
N ALA A 49 7.78 -6.82 2.51
CA ALA A 49 8.21 -6.65 3.89
C ALA A 49 9.40 -5.67 4.02
N LEU A 50 10.34 -5.69 3.07
CA LEU A 50 11.46 -4.75 3.03
C LEU A 50 10.99 -3.32 2.78
N LEU A 51 10.13 -3.12 1.77
CA LEU A 51 9.56 -1.81 1.44
C LEU A 51 8.81 -1.20 2.64
N LEU A 52 7.99 -2.02 3.33
CA LEU A 52 7.23 -1.59 4.51
C LEU A 52 8.12 -1.20 5.71
N ARG A 53 9.40 -1.59 5.71
CA ARG A 53 10.38 -1.19 6.74
C ARG A 53 11.15 0.06 6.36
N GLU A 54 11.03 0.55 5.12
CA GLU A 54 11.79 1.72 4.69
C GLU A 54 11.33 2.95 5.48
N PRO A 55 12.26 3.65 6.17
CA PRO A 55 11.91 4.85 6.95
C PRO A 55 11.22 5.91 6.11
N GLN A 56 11.64 6.05 4.84
CA GLN A 56 11.11 7.04 3.90
C GLN A 56 9.61 6.83 3.64
N LEU A 57 9.16 5.57 3.52
CA LEU A 57 7.75 5.26 3.34
C LEU A 57 6.95 5.63 4.60
N LYS A 58 7.49 5.32 5.78
CA LYS A 58 6.87 5.71 7.06
C LYS A 58 6.77 7.23 7.19
N ASP A 59 7.84 7.95 6.86
CA ASP A 59 7.88 9.41 6.91
C ASP A 59 6.84 10.02 5.95
N MET A 60 6.67 9.45 4.75
CA MET A 60 5.62 9.87 3.82
C MET A 60 4.22 9.62 4.37
N ILE A 61 3.97 8.44 4.94
CA ILE A 61 2.68 8.10 5.55
C ILE A 61 2.33 9.08 6.65
N ASP A 62 3.28 9.37 7.54
CA ASP A 62 3.08 10.30 8.66
C ASP A 62 2.91 11.75 8.17
N MET A 63 3.67 12.17 7.16
CA MET A 63 3.62 13.53 6.61
C MET A 63 2.29 13.85 5.92
N PHE A 64 1.69 12.86 5.24
CA PHE A 64 0.45 13.03 4.49
C PHE A 64 -0.79 12.49 5.21
N ASP A 65 -0.64 11.94 6.42
CA ASP A 65 -1.70 11.19 7.11
C ASP A 65 -2.32 10.11 6.20
N ALA A 66 -1.45 9.38 5.48
CA ALA A 66 -1.87 8.50 4.40
C ALA A 66 -2.34 7.14 4.92
N GLU A 67 -3.33 6.58 4.24
CA GLU A 67 -3.77 5.21 4.46
C GLU A 67 -3.02 4.25 3.51
N LEU A 68 -2.44 3.19 4.08
CA LEU A 68 -1.70 2.19 3.33
C LEU A 68 -2.59 1.01 3.00
N PHE A 69 -2.62 0.63 1.73
CA PHE A 69 -3.38 -0.50 1.21
C PHE A 69 -2.46 -1.45 0.45
N VAL A 70 -2.77 -2.75 0.51
CA VAL A 70 -2.12 -3.81 -0.28
C VAL A 70 -3.18 -4.68 -0.94
N GLU A 71 -2.79 -5.50 -1.92
CA GLU A 71 -3.70 -6.49 -2.49
C GLU A 71 -4.18 -7.47 -1.41
N ALA A 72 -5.48 -7.72 -1.35
CA ALA A 72 -6.08 -8.54 -0.31
C ALA A 72 -5.61 -10.01 -0.35
N CYS A 73 -5.14 -10.50 -1.50
CA CYS A 73 -4.58 -11.84 -1.63
C CYS A 73 -3.28 -12.03 -0.81
N ILE A 74 -2.55 -10.95 -0.55
CA ILE A 74 -1.30 -10.94 0.24
C ILE A 74 -1.60 -11.13 1.73
N VAL A 75 -2.75 -10.63 2.18
CA VAL A 75 -3.18 -10.61 3.59
C VAL A 75 -4.63 -11.06 3.70
N PRO A 76 -4.94 -12.33 3.40
CA PRO A 76 -6.31 -12.84 3.28
C PRO A 76 -7.09 -12.84 4.61
N MET A 77 -6.38 -12.68 5.74
CA MET A 77 -6.98 -12.54 7.08
C MET A 77 -7.58 -11.15 7.34
N LEU A 78 -7.26 -10.15 6.51
CA LEU A 78 -7.75 -8.79 6.68
C LEU A 78 -9.05 -8.56 5.89
N PRO A 79 -9.92 -7.67 6.37
CA PRO A 79 -11.12 -7.29 5.63
C PRO A 79 -10.76 -6.63 4.31
N VAL A 80 -11.51 -7.00 3.26
CA VAL A 80 -11.38 -6.40 1.93
C VAL A 80 -12.09 -5.05 1.90
N GLU A 81 -11.40 -4.05 1.39
CA GLU A 81 -11.92 -2.72 1.10
C GLU A 81 -11.85 -2.42 -0.40
N GLN A 82 -12.86 -1.71 -0.89
CA GLN A 82 -12.81 -1.08 -2.21
C GLN A 82 -12.29 0.34 -2.04
N LEU A 83 -11.31 0.72 -2.85
CA LEU A 83 -10.79 2.09 -2.84
C LEU A 83 -11.90 3.07 -3.27
N LYS A 84 -12.21 4.02 -2.38
CA LYS A 84 -13.24 5.05 -2.62
C LYS A 84 -12.92 5.84 -3.89
N GLY A 85 -13.95 6.21 -4.66
CA GLY A 85 -13.80 6.95 -5.92
C GLY A 85 -13.47 6.11 -7.15
N ARG A 86 -13.37 4.78 -7.03
CA ARG A 86 -13.16 3.86 -8.16
C ARG A 86 -14.40 3.09 -8.60
N LYS A 87 -15.60 3.49 -8.15
CA LYS A 87 -16.83 3.09 -8.83
C LYS A 87 -16.86 3.81 -10.18
N ARG A 88 -16.60 3.09 -11.27
CA ARG A 88 -17.01 3.56 -12.59
C ARG A 88 -18.53 3.65 -12.59
N GLU A 89 -19.05 4.84 -12.87
CA GLU A 89 -20.37 4.98 -13.50
C GLU A 89 -20.37 4.24 -14.85
#